data_AF-A0A1B9MI72-F1
#
_entry.id   AF-A0A1B9MI72-F1
#
_cell.length_a   1.000
_cell.length_b   1.000
_cell.length_c   1.000
_cell.angle_alpha   90.00
_cell.angle_beta   90.00
_cell.angle_gamma   90.00
#
_symmetry.space_group_name_H-M   'P 1'
#
loop_
_entity.id
_entity.type
_entity.pdbx_description
1 polymer ?
#
loop_
_entity_poly.entity_id
_entity_poly.type
_entity_poly.pdbx_seq_one_letter_code
_entity_poly.pdbx_strand_id
1 'polypeptide(L)'
;MVLALLLLLPYSLESQALSATTSNTIQGTAPYLTLDDGTTKLTTTDDLLTIKLSDGRIFTPQNNPSSPTAPIKLPNVGDTLADIEMIVLPSSDSVSLNELVTQNKWRDDDGDGQDGLTADGVITLSITDKNNKTVNRSDALTTCNAPYKVELSNTKGYVWCARNE
;
A
#
# COMPACT_ATOMS: atom_id res chain seq x y z
N MET A 1 -70.73 43.82 1.21
CA MET A 1 -69.90 43.79 0.00
C MET A 1 -68.55 43.17 0.39
N VAL A 2 -68.38 41.93 -0.06
CA VAL A 2 -67.17 41.13 -0.30
C VAL A 2 -66.01 41.15 0.72
N LEU A 3 -65.87 39.98 1.35
CA LEU A 3 -64.73 39.40 2.04
C LEU A 3 -63.51 39.32 1.11
N ALA A 4 -62.41 40.01 1.44
CA ALA A 4 -61.11 39.81 0.80
C ALA A 4 -60.20 39.05 1.78
N LEU A 5 -60.28 37.72 1.75
CA LEU A 5 -59.37 36.84 2.44
C LEU A 5 -58.05 36.83 1.66
N LEU A 6 -57.01 37.47 2.21
CA LEU A 6 -55.67 37.49 1.64
C LEU A 6 -55.11 36.06 1.71
N LEU A 7 -55.16 35.35 0.58
CA LEU A 7 -54.60 34.00 0.41
C LEU A 7 -53.07 34.07 0.53
N LEU A 8 -52.56 33.77 1.73
CA LEU A 8 -51.20 33.28 1.93
C LEU A 8 -51.10 31.90 1.28
N LEU A 9 -50.71 31.84 -0.01
CA LEU A 9 -50.35 30.56 -0.63
C LEU A 9 -49.11 30.00 0.10
N PRO A 10 -49.18 28.79 0.70
CA PRO A 10 -47.97 28.12 1.14
C PRO A 10 -47.21 27.69 -0.12
N TYR A 11 -46.10 28.36 -0.41
CA TYR A 11 -45.14 27.88 -1.40
C TYR A 11 -44.45 26.66 -0.80
N SER A 12 -44.85 25.46 -1.21
CA SER A 12 -44.11 24.24 -0.93
C SER A 12 -42.84 24.25 -1.78
N LEU A 13 -41.68 24.42 -1.12
CA LEU A 13 -40.39 24.11 -1.72
C LEU A 13 -40.30 22.58 -1.83
N GLU A 14 -40.86 22.03 -2.90
CA GLU A 14 -40.72 20.62 -3.21
C GLU A 14 -39.25 20.35 -3.52
N SER A 15 -38.52 19.79 -2.55
CA SER A 15 -37.18 19.25 -2.76
C SER A 15 -37.28 18.12 -3.77
N GLN A 16 -36.83 18.35 -5.00
CA GLN A 16 -36.76 17.33 -6.04
C GLN A 16 -35.59 16.39 -5.68
N ALA A 17 -35.89 15.26 -5.05
CA ALA A 17 -34.90 14.20 -4.85
C ALA A 17 -34.73 13.42 -6.17
N LEU A 18 -33.55 13.53 -6.80
CA LEU A 18 -33.20 12.67 -7.93
C LEU A 18 -33.03 11.24 -7.43
N SER A 19 -33.87 10.32 -7.92
CA SER A 19 -33.66 8.88 -7.76
C SER A 19 -33.03 8.33 -9.03
N ALA A 20 -31.82 7.79 -8.92
CA ALA A 20 -31.17 7.05 -9.98
C ALA A 20 -31.30 5.54 -9.70
N THR A 21 -31.70 4.77 -10.72
CA THR A 21 -31.69 3.31 -10.69
C THR A 21 -30.77 2.81 -11.78
N THR A 22 -29.75 2.04 -11.41
CA THR A 22 -28.84 1.44 -12.38
C THR A 22 -29.41 0.10 -12.84
N SER A 23 -29.39 -0.16 -14.14
CA SER A 23 -29.81 -1.47 -14.68
C SER A 23 -28.83 -2.59 -14.33
N ASN A 24 -27.61 -2.24 -13.88
CA ASN A 24 -26.52 -3.14 -13.55
C ASN A 24 -25.91 -2.76 -12.19
N THR A 25 -25.16 -3.69 -11.58
CA THR A 25 -24.30 -3.41 -10.42
C THR A 25 -23.33 -2.28 -10.75
N ILE A 26 -23.10 -1.36 -9.82
CA ILE A 26 -22.06 -0.33 -9.96
C ILE A 26 -20.70 -1.04 -9.95
N GLN A 27 -19.95 -0.91 -11.04
CA GLN A 27 -18.67 -1.58 -11.27
C GLN A 27 -17.50 -0.70 -10.80
N GLY A 28 -17.54 -0.29 -9.53
CA GLY A 28 -16.44 0.45 -8.91
C GLY A 28 -15.32 -0.49 -8.43
N THR A 29 -14.06 -0.07 -8.58
CA THR A 29 -12.86 -0.75 -8.09
C THR A 29 -12.20 0.07 -6.99
N ALA A 30 -11.65 -0.60 -5.98
CA ALA A 30 -10.89 0.12 -4.96
C ALA A 30 -9.55 0.62 -5.52
N PRO A 31 -9.07 1.81 -5.11
CA PRO A 31 -7.71 2.25 -5.41
C PRO A 31 -6.69 1.28 -4.80
N TYR A 32 -5.52 1.21 -5.42
CA TYR A 32 -4.44 0.31 -5.00
C TYR A 32 -3.07 0.98 -5.10
N LEU A 33 -2.12 0.53 -4.27
CA LEU A 33 -0.73 0.99 -4.34
C LEU A 33 0.00 0.28 -5.48
N THR A 34 0.98 0.96 -6.09
CA THR A 34 1.81 0.42 -7.16
C THR A 34 3.16 1.13 -7.22
N LEU A 35 4.23 0.38 -7.39
CA LEU A 35 5.59 0.92 -7.48
C LEU A 35 6.06 1.10 -8.93
N ASP A 36 5.44 0.36 -9.86
CA ASP A 36 5.78 0.18 -11.27
C ASP A 36 4.66 0.71 -12.20
N ASP A 37 4.14 1.87 -11.81
CA ASP A 37 3.17 2.68 -12.56
C ASP A 37 1.85 1.99 -12.95
N GLY A 38 1.45 0.97 -12.19
CA GLY A 38 0.17 0.28 -12.34
C GLY A 38 0.29 -1.16 -12.83
N THR A 39 1.50 -1.63 -13.14
CA THR A 39 1.74 -2.99 -13.62
C THR A 39 1.46 -4.02 -12.53
N THR A 40 1.95 -3.78 -11.31
CA THR A 40 1.71 -4.60 -10.14
C THR A 40 0.75 -3.87 -9.20
N LYS A 41 -0.36 -4.56 -8.85
CA LYS A 41 -1.34 -4.06 -7.89
C LYS A 41 -1.02 -4.59 -6.50
N LEU A 42 -0.73 -3.70 -5.55
CA LEU A 42 -0.55 -4.04 -4.14
C LEU A 42 -1.88 -3.83 -3.44
N THR A 43 -2.61 -4.93 -3.21
CA THR A 43 -4.00 -4.93 -2.74
C THR A 43 -4.15 -5.54 -1.35
N THR A 44 -3.14 -6.29 -0.89
CA THR A 44 -3.13 -6.94 0.42
C THR A 44 -1.93 -6.49 1.27
N THR A 45 -1.99 -6.73 2.57
CA THR A 45 -0.84 -6.50 3.46
C THR A 45 0.35 -7.39 3.10
N ASP A 46 0.11 -8.58 2.57
CA ASP A 46 1.17 -9.51 2.17
C ASP A 46 1.89 -9.00 0.92
N ASP A 47 1.18 -8.33 0.01
CA ASP A 47 1.78 -7.67 -1.16
C ASP A 47 2.80 -6.60 -0.73
N LEU A 48 2.49 -5.85 0.34
CA LEU A 48 3.38 -4.81 0.90
C LEU A 48 4.64 -5.38 1.56
N LEU A 49 4.63 -6.64 1.96
CA LEU A 49 5.74 -7.33 2.63
C LEU A 49 6.50 -8.27 1.66
N THR A 50 6.25 -8.11 0.36
CA THR A 50 6.92 -8.90 -0.68
C THR A 50 8.37 -8.46 -0.85
N ILE A 51 9.24 -9.44 -1.03
CA ILE A 51 10.62 -9.24 -1.49
C ILE A 51 10.85 -9.97 -2.82
N LYS A 52 11.69 -9.39 -3.68
CA LYS A 52 12.15 -10.02 -4.92
C LYS A 52 13.66 -10.03 -4.98
N LEU A 53 14.25 -11.19 -5.23
CA LEU A 53 15.70 -11.33 -5.42
C LEU A 53 16.09 -10.94 -6.85
N SER A 54 17.39 -10.72 -7.06
CA SER A 54 17.98 -10.37 -8.36
C SER A 54 17.75 -11.44 -9.44
N ASP A 55 17.52 -12.70 -9.08
CA ASP A 55 17.14 -13.80 -9.99
C ASP A 55 15.63 -13.89 -10.27
N GLY A 56 14.84 -12.96 -9.75
CA GLY A 56 13.40 -12.89 -9.93
C GLY A 56 12.58 -13.78 -8.99
N ARG A 57 13.20 -14.53 -8.07
CA ARG A 57 12.43 -15.25 -7.04
C ARG A 57 11.71 -14.26 -6.14
N ILE A 58 10.42 -14.50 -5.93
CA ILE A 58 9.53 -13.66 -5.11
C ILE A 58 9.16 -14.41 -3.83
N PHE A 59 9.30 -13.74 -2.70
CA PHE A 59 8.88 -14.24 -1.39
C PHE A 59 7.89 -13.28 -0.74
N THR A 60 6.84 -13.83 -0.16
CA THR A 60 5.77 -13.18 0.59
C THR A 60 5.67 -13.84 1.96
N PRO A 61 4.94 -13.25 2.92
CA PRO A 61 4.68 -13.91 4.20
C PRO A 61 4.10 -15.33 4.06
N GLN A 62 3.30 -15.60 3.02
CA GLN A 62 2.64 -16.90 2.81
C GLN A 62 3.54 -17.99 2.24
N ASN A 63 4.62 -17.62 1.54
CA ASN A 63 5.47 -18.58 0.81
C ASN A 63 6.93 -18.55 1.26
N ASN A 64 7.24 -17.92 2.39
CA ASN A 64 8.61 -17.79 2.91
C ASN A 64 9.09 -19.13 3.53
N PRO A 65 10.05 -19.84 2.91
CA PRO A 65 10.56 -21.11 3.45
C PRO A 65 11.70 -20.92 4.46
N SER A 66 12.10 -19.67 4.74
CA SER A 66 13.32 -19.40 5.50
C SER A 66 13.22 -19.80 6.96
N SER A 67 14.35 -20.23 7.51
CA SER A 67 14.52 -20.46 8.94
C SER A 67 15.97 -20.18 9.35
N PRO A 68 16.29 -20.11 10.65
CA PRO A 68 17.66 -19.93 11.11
C PRO A 68 18.65 -21.00 10.59
N THR A 69 18.16 -22.21 10.29
CA THR A 69 18.98 -23.32 9.77
C THR A 69 18.86 -23.50 8.25
N ALA A 70 17.87 -22.89 7.62
CA ALA A 70 17.64 -22.93 6.18
C ALA A 70 17.41 -21.50 5.62
N PRO A 71 18.45 -20.65 5.57
CA PRO A 71 18.31 -19.30 5.03
C PRO A 71 18.11 -19.34 3.51
N ILE A 72 17.41 -18.32 2.98
CA ILE A 72 17.33 -18.10 1.53
C ILE A 72 18.70 -17.60 1.05
N LYS A 73 19.26 -18.27 0.05
CA LYS A 73 20.53 -17.87 -0.56
C LYS A 73 20.31 -16.80 -1.62
N LEU A 74 21.11 -15.73 -1.55
CA LEU A 74 21.23 -14.78 -2.65
C LEU A 74 21.80 -15.49 -3.88
N PRO A 75 21.32 -15.16 -5.09
CA PRO A 75 21.65 -15.92 -6.29
C PRO A 75 23.05 -15.65 -6.84
N ASN A 76 23.56 -14.43 -6.75
CA ASN A 76 24.86 -14.10 -7.33
C ASN A 76 25.94 -13.87 -6.28
N VAL A 77 27.18 -14.10 -6.69
CA VAL A 77 28.36 -13.75 -5.89
C VAL A 77 28.49 -12.23 -5.87
N GLY A 78 28.57 -11.65 -4.68
CA GLY A 78 28.68 -10.20 -4.50
C GLY A 78 27.34 -9.49 -4.31
N ASP A 79 26.20 -10.18 -4.44
CA ASP A 79 24.90 -9.64 -4.06
C ASP A 79 24.94 -9.21 -2.58
N THR A 80 24.33 -8.06 -2.33
CA THR A 80 24.13 -7.46 -1.01
C THR A 80 22.64 -7.45 -0.66
N LEU A 81 22.30 -6.99 0.54
CA LEU A 81 20.90 -6.82 0.94
C LEU A 81 20.25 -5.59 0.28
N ALA A 82 21.04 -4.74 -0.39
CA ALA A 82 20.53 -3.66 -1.23
C ALA A 82 19.97 -4.17 -2.56
N ASP A 83 20.41 -5.34 -3.03
CA ASP A 83 19.95 -5.97 -4.29
C ASP A 83 18.63 -6.72 -4.14
N ILE A 84 18.11 -6.85 -2.91
CA ILE A 84 16.78 -7.37 -2.64
C ILE A 84 15.78 -6.24 -2.89
N GLU A 85 14.89 -6.40 -3.87
CA GLU A 85 13.82 -5.45 -4.13
C GLU A 85 12.71 -5.62 -3.09
N MET A 86 12.25 -4.50 -2.52
CA MET A 86 11.17 -4.43 -1.54
C MET A 86 10.58 -3.01 -1.56
N ILE A 87 9.43 -2.80 -0.90
CA ILE A 87 8.77 -1.49 -0.85
C ILE A 87 9.58 -0.41 -0.12
N VAL A 88 10.40 -0.82 0.86
CA VAL A 88 11.33 0.07 1.56
C VAL A 88 12.54 0.32 0.66
N LEU A 89 12.87 1.60 0.42
CA LEU A 89 14.00 1.97 -0.44
C LEU A 89 15.35 1.58 0.17
N PRO A 90 16.40 1.34 -0.65
CA PRO A 90 17.72 0.92 -0.14
C PRO A 90 18.38 1.85 0.89
N SER A 91 18.04 3.15 0.86
CA SER A 91 18.59 4.18 1.75
C SER A 91 17.74 4.46 3.00
N SER A 92 16.72 3.64 3.27
CA SER A 92 15.81 3.81 4.40
C SER A 92 15.52 2.47 5.09
N ASP A 93 15.13 2.55 6.35
CA ASP A 93 14.64 1.41 7.15
C ASP A 93 13.11 1.44 7.32
N SER A 94 12.43 2.42 6.72
CA SER A 94 10.97 2.47 6.72
C SER A 94 10.40 3.25 5.54
N VAL A 95 9.12 3.04 5.28
CA VAL A 95 8.32 3.84 4.34
C VAL A 95 6.89 4.00 4.88
N SER A 96 6.36 5.22 4.81
CA SER A 96 4.96 5.48 5.14
C SER A 96 4.08 5.19 3.92
N LEU A 97 2.93 4.54 4.13
CA LEU A 97 1.98 4.32 3.03
C LEU A 97 1.41 5.64 2.52
N ASN A 98 1.23 6.63 3.40
CA ASN A 98 0.80 7.97 2.98
C ASN A 98 1.84 8.65 2.09
N GLU A 99 3.13 8.45 2.39
CA GLU A 99 4.21 8.98 1.55
C GLU A 99 4.13 8.42 0.13
N LEU A 100 3.88 7.12 -0.02
CA LEU A 100 3.66 6.49 -1.33
C LEU A 100 2.46 7.13 -2.07
N VAL A 101 1.36 7.39 -1.38
CA VAL A 101 0.21 8.11 -1.95
C VAL A 101 0.62 9.51 -2.43
N THR A 102 1.35 10.28 -1.61
CA THR A 102 1.81 11.63 -1.98
C THR A 102 2.81 11.63 -3.14
N GLN A 103 3.55 10.53 -3.33
CA GLN A 103 4.47 10.32 -4.45
C GLN A 103 3.76 9.76 -5.70
N ASN A 104 2.43 9.71 -5.71
CA ASN A 104 1.62 9.20 -6.81
C ASN A 104 1.90 7.72 -7.14
N LYS A 105 2.26 6.92 -6.13
CA LYS A 105 2.48 5.46 -6.19
C LYS A 105 1.20 4.67 -5.93
N TRP A 106 0.13 5.08 -6.59
CA TRP A 106 -1.18 4.47 -6.53
C TRP A 106 -1.93 4.66 -7.84
N ARG A 107 -2.94 3.82 -8.08
CA ARG A 107 -3.86 3.95 -9.23
C ARG A 107 -5.28 3.62 -8.80
N ASP A 108 -6.19 4.11 -9.59
CA ASP A 108 -7.61 3.83 -9.54
C ASP A 108 -8.09 3.62 -10.98
N ASP A 109 -8.69 2.47 -11.25
CA ASP A 109 -8.99 2.03 -12.61
C ASP A 109 -10.26 2.68 -13.18
N ASP A 110 -11.17 3.17 -12.32
CA ASP A 110 -12.43 3.80 -12.72
C ASP A 110 -12.44 5.33 -12.53
N GLY A 111 -11.48 5.86 -11.78
CA GLY A 111 -11.23 7.29 -11.65
C GLY A 111 -12.19 8.02 -10.72
N ASP A 112 -12.93 7.32 -9.86
CA ASP A 112 -13.83 7.94 -8.88
C ASP A 112 -13.13 8.38 -7.57
N GLY A 113 -11.86 7.99 -7.39
CA GLY A 113 -11.05 8.23 -6.18
C GLY A 113 -9.98 9.33 -6.28
N GLN A 114 -10.07 10.23 -7.27
CA GLN A 114 -9.00 11.18 -7.61
C GLN A 114 -8.72 12.28 -6.57
N ASP A 115 -9.72 12.66 -5.78
CA ASP A 115 -9.57 13.67 -4.73
C ASP A 115 -9.61 13.02 -3.34
N GLY A 116 -8.61 13.30 -2.50
CA GLY A 116 -8.63 12.94 -1.09
C GLY A 116 -8.23 11.50 -0.74
N LEU A 117 -7.49 10.80 -1.63
CA LEU A 117 -6.88 9.53 -1.26
C LEU A 117 -5.87 9.74 -0.13
N THR A 118 -6.01 8.95 0.93
CA THR A 118 -5.07 8.90 2.04
C THR A 118 -4.78 7.45 2.40
N ALA A 119 -3.61 7.22 2.99
CA ALA A 119 -3.25 5.92 3.52
C ALA A 119 -2.67 6.06 4.92
N ASP A 120 -2.90 5.07 5.76
CA ASP A 120 -2.27 4.96 7.07
C ASP A 120 -1.49 3.65 7.16
N GLY A 121 -0.39 3.70 7.90
CA GLY A 121 0.53 2.60 8.07
C GLY A 121 1.96 2.93 7.71
N VAL A 122 2.86 2.14 8.30
CA VAL A 122 4.30 2.20 8.06
C VAL A 122 4.81 0.78 7.86
N ILE A 123 5.62 0.59 6.83
CA ILE A 123 6.42 -0.62 6.64
C ILE A 123 7.81 -0.33 7.21
N THR A 124 8.28 -1.20 8.09
CA THR A 124 9.62 -1.10 8.69
C THR A 124 10.46 -2.29 8.29
N LEU A 125 11.74 -2.05 8.06
CA LEU A 125 12.78 -3.02 7.75
C LEU A 125 13.75 -3.11 8.94
N SER A 126 14.01 -4.33 9.38
CA SER A 126 15.08 -4.63 10.33
C SER A 126 16.03 -5.66 9.73
N ILE A 127 17.33 -5.38 9.79
CA ILE A 127 18.36 -6.29 9.31
C ILE A 127 19.35 -6.53 10.44
N THR A 128 19.57 -7.80 10.76
CA THR A 128 20.52 -8.22 11.79
C THR A 128 21.39 -9.37 11.34
N ASP A 129 22.62 -9.45 11.87
CA ASP A 129 23.48 -10.62 11.72
C ASP A 129 23.08 -11.74 12.70
N LYS A 130 23.79 -12.88 12.63
CA LYS A 130 23.58 -14.02 13.55
C LYS A 130 23.73 -13.69 15.05
N ASN A 131 24.43 -12.58 15.37
CA ASN A 131 24.66 -12.11 16.73
C ASN A 131 23.63 -11.05 17.15
N ASN A 132 22.59 -10.82 16.35
CA ASN A 132 21.58 -9.76 16.52
C ASN A 132 22.14 -8.34 16.45
N LYS A 133 23.28 -8.13 15.79
CA LYS A 133 23.79 -6.79 15.52
C LYS A 133 23.11 -6.21 14.28
N THR A 134 22.66 -4.96 14.35
CA THR A 134 22.10 -4.24 13.19
C THR A 134 23.14 -4.12 12.06
N VAL A 135 22.68 -4.33 10.83
CA VAL A 135 23.49 -4.29 9.60
C VAL A 135 22.77 -3.40 8.59
N ASN A 136 23.50 -2.59 7.83
CA ASN A 136 22.91 -1.78 6.77
C ASN A 136 22.73 -2.60 5.49
N ARG A 137 21.80 -2.21 4.62
CA ARG A 137 21.57 -2.90 3.34
C ARG A 137 22.79 -2.96 2.44
N SER A 138 23.59 -1.89 2.43
CA SER A 138 24.80 -1.76 1.62
C SER A 138 26.04 -2.40 2.24
N ASP A 139 25.95 -2.95 3.46
CA ASP A 139 27.10 -3.56 4.11
C ASP A 139 27.53 -4.84 3.37
N ALA A 140 28.85 -5.07 3.31
CA ALA A 140 29.38 -6.29 2.73
C ALA A 140 28.98 -7.51 3.58
N LEU A 141 28.47 -8.55 2.91
CA LEU A 141 28.08 -9.79 3.57
C LEU A 141 29.28 -10.71 3.76
N THR A 142 29.40 -11.30 4.95
CA THR A 142 30.48 -12.23 5.30
C THR A 142 29.93 -13.52 5.86
N THR A 143 30.59 -14.64 5.58
CA THR A 143 30.22 -15.96 6.12
C THR A 143 30.30 -16.00 7.65
N CYS A 144 31.17 -15.19 8.26
CA CYS A 144 31.31 -15.12 9.71
C CYS A 144 30.06 -14.58 10.41
N ASN A 145 29.32 -13.67 9.76
CA ASN A 145 28.14 -13.01 10.31
C ASN A 145 26.83 -13.64 9.82
N ALA A 146 26.91 -14.53 8.83
CA ALA A 146 25.77 -15.26 8.30
C ALA A 146 25.22 -16.31 9.31
N PRO A 147 23.92 -16.68 9.22
CA PRO A 147 22.91 -16.07 8.35
C PRO A 147 22.49 -14.68 8.84
N TYR A 148 22.03 -13.85 7.91
CA TYR A 148 21.44 -12.55 8.20
C TYR A 148 19.92 -12.69 8.27
N LYS A 149 19.29 -12.01 9.23
CA LYS A 149 17.83 -11.92 9.36
C LYS A 149 17.35 -10.59 8.77
N VAL A 150 16.51 -10.67 7.76
CA VAL A 150 15.80 -9.55 7.14
C VAL A 150 14.34 -9.67 7.52
N GLU A 151 13.80 -8.64 8.17
CA GLU A 151 12.44 -8.63 8.70
C GLU A 151 11.72 -7.38 8.20
N LEU A 152 10.63 -7.58 7.46
CA LEU A 152 9.68 -6.55 7.10
C LEU A 152 8.44 -6.69 7.98
N SER A 153 7.97 -5.58 8.55
CA SER A 153 6.76 -5.57 9.38
C SER A 153 5.90 -4.35 9.10
N ASN A 154 4.60 -4.50 9.34
CA ASN A 154 3.60 -3.44 9.19
C ASN A 154 2.86 -3.25 10.54
N THR A 155 2.66 -2.00 10.96
CA THR A 155 1.91 -1.65 12.18
C THR A 155 0.38 -1.67 12.03
N LYS A 156 -0.14 -1.44 10.81
CA LYS A 156 -1.53 -1.56 10.28
C LYS A 156 -1.57 -0.79 8.96
N GLY A 157 -2.14 -1.35 7.89
CA GLY A 157 -2.22 -0.68 6.58
C GLY A 157 -3.66 -0.52 6.10
N TYR A 158 -4.09 0.71 5.81
CA TYR A 158 -5.38 0.98 5.15
C TYR A 158 -5.24 2.11 4.13
N VAL A 159 -6.02 2.02 3.05
CA VAL A 159 -6.12 3.04 2.00
C VAL A 159 -7.59 3.41 1.86
N TRP A 160 -7.91 4.70 1.87
CA TRP A 160 -9.29 5.17 1.71
C TRP A 160 -9.36 6.56 1.07
N CYS A 161 -10.47 6.82 0.38
CA CYS A 161 -10.82 8.13 -0.16
C CYS A 161 -11.76 8.85 0.79
N ALA A 162 -11.54 10.15 1.01
CA ALA A 162 -12.46 11.02 1.73
C ALA A 162 -13.14 11.99 0.76
N ARG A 163 -14.46 12.18 0.89
CA ARG A 163 -15.23 13.20 0.16
C ARG A 163 -15.77 14.22 1.16
N ASN A 164 -15.60 15.50 0.88
CA ASN A 164 -16.36 16.55 1.56
C ASN A 164 -17.74 16.66 0.91
N GLU A 165 -18.80 16.59 1.72
CA GLU A 165 -20.17 17.00 1.34
C GLU A 165 -20.29 18.52 1.27
#